data_AF-A0A6V7JF90-F1
#
_entry.id   AF-A0A6V7JF90-F1
#
_cell.length_a   1.000
_cell.length_b   1.000
_cell.length_c   1.000
_cell.angle_alpha   90.00
_cell.angle_beta   90.00
_cell.angle_gamma   90.00
#
_symmetry.space_group_name_H-M   'P 1'
#
loop_
_entity.id
_entity.type
_entity.pdbx_description
1 polymer ?
#
loop_
_entity_poly.entity_id
_entity_poly.type
_entity_poly.pdbx_seq_one_letter_code
_entity_poly.pdbx_strand_id
1 'polypeptide(L)' 'YSGLLDNTGECRFGLGEMDIFNRIDISLVQEHRSNLENAQLIVLDGNPPANTIGEVIDVAINCQIP' A
#
# COMPACT_ATOMS: atom_id res chain seq x y z
N TYR A 1 14.18 -5.14 5.50
CA TYR A 1 14.91 -4.29 4.54
C TYR A 1 16.28 -4.00 5.11
N SER A 2 17.31 -3.97 4.28
CA SER A 2 18.69 -3.60 4.61
C SER A 2 19.18 -2.60 3.56
N GLY A 3 19.76 -1.49 3.99
CA GLY A 3 20.30 -0.46 3.10
C GLY A 3 21.80 -0.27 3.34
N LEU A 4 22.55 -0.06 2.27
CA LEU A 4 23.94 0.38 2.31
C LEU A 4 23.98 1.88 2.01
N LEU A 5 24.45 2.65 3.00
CA LEU A 5 24.61 4.09 2.91
C LEU A 5 26.08 4.42 2.63
N ASP A 6 26.33 5.49 1.89
CA ASP A 6 27.68 6.06 1.82
C ASP A 6 27.98 7.02 2.99
N ASN A 7 29.17 7.62 2.97
CA ASN A 7 29.60 8.57 4.00
C ASN A 7 28.86 9.91 3.99
N THR A 8 28.05 10.19 2.96
CA THR A 8 27.17 11.37 2.88
C THR A 8 25.75 11.07 3.37
N GLY A 9 25.43 9.79 3.61
CA GLY A 9 24.09 9.33 3.99
C GLY A 9 23.20 8.98 2.79
N GLU A 10 23.74 8.92 1.57
CA GLU A 10 22.98 8.51 0.39
C GLU A 10 22.84 6.98 0.35
N CYS A 11 21.62 6.47 0.12
CA CYS A 11 21.39 5.03 -0.05
C CYS A 11 21.89 4.58 -1.42
N ARG A 12 22.99 3.82 -1.42
CA ARG A 12 23.62 3.30 -2.65
C ARG A 12 23.02 1.98 -3.09
N PHE A 13 22.54 1.18 -2.14
CA PHE A 13 21.99 -0.14 -2.42
C PHE A 13 20.98 -0.55 -1.36
N GLY A 14 19.90 -1.19 -1.78
CA GLY A 14 18.84 -1.68 -0.92
C GLY A 14 18.53 -3.14 -1.21
N LEU A 15 18.41 -3.95 -0.15
CA LEU A 15 17.88 -5.30 -0.21
C LEU A 15 16.63 -5.37 0.65
N GLY A 16 15.53 -5.81 0.05
CA GLY A 16 14.33 -6.12 0.79
C GLY A 16 13.54 -7.22 0.10
N GLU A 17 12.85 -7.99 0.91
CA GLU A 17 11.86 -8.94 0.43
C GLU A 17 10.61 -8.16 0.01
N MET A 18 10.37 -8.06 -1.29
CA MET A 18 9.25 -7.29 -1.85
C MET A 18 8.03 -8.19 -2.10
N ASP A 19 8.21 -9.52 -2.17
CA ASP A 19 7.12 -10.45 -2.46
C ASP A 19 6.08 -10.49 -1.33
N ILE A 20 6.47 -10.08 -0.12
CA ILE A 20 5.55 -9.98 1.01
C ILE A 20 4.37 -9.02 0.73
N PHE A 21 4.57 -8.00 -0.10
CA PHE A 21 3.51 -7.04 -0.44
C PHE A 21 2.41 -7.63 -1.31
N ASN A 22 2.67 -8.75 -2.00
CA ASN A 22 1.64 -9.48 -2.73
C ASN A 22 0.55 -10.07 -1.82
N ARG A 23 0.78 -10.12 -0.50
CA ARG A 23 -0.24 -10.52 0.49
C ARG A 23 -1.26 -9.42 0.79
N ILE A 24 -0.98 -8.19 0.38
CA ILE A 24 -1.96 -7.09 0.41
C ILE A 24 -2.81 -7.24 -0.85
N ASP A 25 -3.66 -8.27 -0.86
CA ASP A 25 -4.51 -8.60 -1.99
C ASP A 25 -5.96 -8.10 -1.78
N ILE A 26 -6.80 -8.29 -2.79
CA ILE A 26 -8.20 -7.86 -2.77
C ILE A 26 -8.98 -8.50 -1.61
N SER A 27 -8.63 -9.73 -1.18
CA SER A 27 -9.34 -10.39 -0.08
C SER A 27 -9.17 -9.63 1.24
N LEU A 28 -7.99 -9.05 1.47
CA LEU A 28 -7.72 -8.20 2.63
C LEU A 28 -8.51 -6.89 2.58
N VAL A 29 -8.69 -6.32 1.38
CA VAL A 29 -9.53 -5.14 1.17
C VAL A 29 -11.00 -5.45 1.50
N GLN A 30 -11.50 -6.61 1.07
CA GLN A 30 -12.86 -7.04 1.36
C GLN A 30 -13.07 -7.34 2.85
N GLU A 31 -12.09 -7.96 3.52
CA GLU A 31 -12.12 -8.22 4.95
C GLU A 31 -12.29 -6.93 5.76
N HIS A 32 -11.64 -5.85 5.33
CA HIS A 32 -11.68 -4.54 5.99
C HIS A 32 -12.59 -3.52 5.29
N ARG A 33 -13.49 -3.96 4.42
CA ARG A 33 -14.32 -3.06 3.59
C ARG A 33 -15.10 -2.06 4.41
N SER A 34 -15.71 -2.50 5.52
CA SER A 34 -16.47 -1.60 6.40
C SER A 34 -15.58 -0.50 7.01
N ASN A 35 -14.32 -0.78 7.33
CA ASN A 35 -13.39 0.24 7.82
C ASN A 35 -13.06 1.26 6.74
N LEU A 36 -12.87 0.81 5.50
CA LEU A 36 -12.58 1.68 4.36
C LEU A 36 -13.78 2.58 4.04
N GLU A 37 -15.00 2.02 3.98
CA GLU A 37 -16.23 2.78 3.65
C GLU A 37 -16.60 3.84 4.70
N ASN A 38 -16.11 3.72 5.93
CA ASN A 38 -16.35 4.68 7.01
C ASN A 38 -15.14 5.60 7.28
N ALA A 39 -14.07 5.49 6.50
CA ALA A 39 -12.89 6.32 6.67
C ALA A 39 -13.16 7.78 6.26
N GLN A 40 -12.43 8.72 6.87
CA GLN A 40 -12.47 10.14 6.48
C GLN A 40 -11.42 10.50 5.42
N LEU A 41 -10.42 9.63 5.24
CA LEU A 41 -9.30 9.78 4.33
C LEU A 41 -8.65 8.41 4.14
N ILE A 42 -8.27 8.07 2.92
CA ILE A 42 -7.49 6.88 2.59
C ILE A 42 -6.10 7.30 2.11
N VAL A 43 -5.05 6.70 2.68
CA VAL A 43 -3.65 6.94 2.30
C VAL A 43 -3.04 5.64 1.80
N LEU A 44 -2.43 5.67 0.62
CA LEU A 44 -1.83 4.52 -0.05
C LEU A 44 -0.34 4.76 -0.32
N ASP A 45 0.50 3.77 -0.04
CA ASP A 45 1.98 3.88 -0.11
C ASP A 45 2.60 3.20 -1.34
N GLY A 46 1.80 2.75 -2.31
CA GLY A 46 2.27 2.19 -3.59
C GLY A 46 2.91 0.81 -3.50
N ASN A 47 3.06 0.23 -2.31
CA ASN A 47 3.60 -1.11 -2.11
C ASN A 47 2.65 -2.25 -2.54
N PRO A 48 1.31 -2.15 -2.38
CA PRO A 48 0.41 -3.21 -2.78
C PRO A 48 0.39 -3.42 -4.32
N PRO A 49 -0.01 -4.61 -4.80
CA PRO A 49 -0.25 -4.83 -6.23
C PRO A 49 -1.24 -3.83 -6.82
N ALA A 50 -1.03 -3.47 -8.09
CA ALA A 50 -1.81 -2.43 -8.77
C ALA A 50 -3.32 -2.71 -8.81
N ASN A 51 -3.72 -3.98 -8.92
CA ASN A 51 -5.13 -4.37 -8.85
C ASN A 51 -5.73 -4.15 -7.45
N THR A 52 -4.98 -4.43 -6.38
CA THR A 52 -5.43 -4.13 -5.02
C THR A 52 -5.54 -2.63 -4.78
N ILE A 53 -4.57 -1.84 -5.27
CA ILE A 53 -4.64 -0.37 -5.24
C ILE A 53 -5.91 0.11 -5.96
N GLY A 54 -6.20 -0.46 -7.13
CA GLY A 54 -7.41 -0.17 -7.89
C GLY A 54 -8.69 -0.41 -7.09
N GLU A 55 -8.80 -1.56 -6.42
CA GLU A 55 -9.95 -1.88 -5.56
C GLU A 55 -10.13 -0.86 -4.43
N VAL A 56 -9.05 -0.44 -3.77
CA VAL A 56 -9.14 0.57 -2.71
C VAL A 56 -9.56 1.94 -3.26
N ILE A 57 -9.07 2.32 -4.43
CA ILE A 57 -9.49 3.55 -5.12
C ILE A 57 -10.97 3.49 -5.48
N ASP A 58 -11.47 2.33 -5.95
CA ASP A 58 -12.89 2.15 -6.27
C ASP A 58 -13.76 2.30 -5.01
N VAL A 59 -13.33 1.77 -3.86
CA VAL A 59 -14.01 2.01 -2.57
C VAL A 59 -14.02 3.50 -2.22
N ALA A 60 -12.88 4.18 -2.33
CA ALA A 60 -12.76 5.61 -2.04
C ALA A 60 -13.71 6.45 -2.92
N ILE A 61 -13.74 6.20 -4.23
CA ILE A 61 -14.63 6.88 -5.18
C ILE A 61 -16.09 6.62 -4.84
N ASN A 62 -16.47 5.35 -4.59
CA ASN A 62 -17.85 4.98 -4.31
C ASN A 62 -18.38 5.58 -3.00
N CYS A 63 -17.51 5.73 -2.00
CA CYS A 63 -17.86 6.31 -0.70
C CYS A 63 -17.58 7.81 -0.59
N GLN A 64 -17.08 8.45 -1.65
CA GLN A 64 -16.70 9.87 -1.67
C GLN A 64 -15.66 10.21 -0.59
N ILE A 65 -14.71 9.30 -0.39
CA ILE A 65 -13.61 9.43 0.58
C ILE A 65 -12.38 9.94 -0.17
N PRO A 66 -11.72 11.00 0.34
CA PRO A 66 -10.49 11.50 -0.24
C PRO A 66 -9.31 10.54 -0.09
#